data_AF-A0A318K5T6-F1
#
_entry.id   AF-A0A318K5T6-F1
#
_cell.length_a   1.000
_cell.length_b   1.000
_cell.length_c   1.000
_cell.angle_alpha   90.00
_cell.angle_beta   90.00
_cell.angle_gamma   90.00
#
_symmetry.space_group_name_H-M   'P 1'
#
loop_
_entity.id
_entity.type
_entity.pdbx_description
1 polymer ?
#
loop_
_entity_poly.entity_id
_entity_poly.type
_entity_poly.pdbx_seq_one_letter_code
_entity_poly.pdbx_strand_id
1 'polypeptide(L)'
;MSWTGDPVWLADVLRDEGLRVVEFPDWRERGHGDFGEIWGIVAHHTGGSTTPPSEIAYGLPTLAGPLSQLHLAQDGTVTVVAAGVAWHAGAGSWPGLPEDNANFHTIGIEAANNGTEGWPDAQYDAYVGICAAVLRKLGHGADRVIGHKEWAGPKQGKWDPGAMDMDSFRADVAERMKGSVLMALSDNEQRELLDKLRRVHFELTYGFQSRVADSEYRDTVAGYVLNSDAADFRNEQRLKALELKLDRLLNAAEGKL
;
A
#
# COMPACT_ATOMS: atom_id res chain seq x y z
N MET A 1 -22.96 0.93 -11.90
CA MET A 1 -22.77 1.10 -13.35
C MET A 1 -21.72 0.09 -13.75
N SER A 2 -22.03 -0.83 -14.66
CA SER A 2 -20.99 -1.65 -15.28
C SER A 2 -20.19 -0.75 -16.22
N TRP A 3 -18.87 -0.84 -16.15
CA TRP A 3 -17.98 -0.06 -16.99
C TRP A 3 -17.73 -0.79 -18.31
N THR A 4 -17.59 -0.05 -19.40
CA THR A 4 -17.39 -0.58 -20.77
C THR A 4 -16.30 0.23 -21.49
N GLY A 5 -15.48 -0.41 -22.32
CA GLY A 5 -14.37 0.20 -23.06
C GLY A 5 -13.03 -0.35 -22.61
N ASP A 6 -11.91 0.31 -22.92
CA ASP A 6 -10.57 -0.10 -22.48
C ASP A 6 -10.09 0.66 -21.22
N PRO A 7 -9.45 -0.02 -20.23
CA PRO A 7 -9.11 0.52 -18.92
C PRO A 7 -7.92 1.49 -18.99
N VAL A 8 -8.03 2.55 -19.77
CA VAL A 8 -7.01 3.61 -19.89
C VAL A 8 -6.76 4.36 -18.57
N TRP A 9 -7.63 4.16 -17.58
CA TRP A 9 -7.51 4.65 -16.20
C TRP A 9 -6.63 3.78 -15.29
N LEU A 10 -6.15 2.62 -15.77
CA LEU A 10 -5.52 1.59 -14.93
C LEU A 10 -4.29 2.14 -14.18
N ALA A 11 -3.40 2.85 -14.87
CA ALA A 11 -2.21 3.43 -14.26
C ALA A 11 -2.55 4.42 -13.13
N ASP A 12 -3.58 5.25 -13.31
CA ASP A 12 -3.95 6.28 -12.33
C ASP A 12 -4.58 5.65 -11.09
N VAL A 13 -5.49 4.69 -11.26
CA VAL A 13 -6.12 3.97 -10.15
C VAL A 13 -5.09 3.20 -9.31
N LEU A 14 -4.07 2.64 -9.93
CA LEU A 14 -2.99 1.94 -9.22
C LEU A 14 -2.07 2.92 -8.47
N ARG A 15 -1.83 4.12 -9.01
CA ARG A 15 -1.08 5.18 -8.32
C ARG A 15 -1.84 5.74 -7.14
N ASP A 16 -3.15 5.95 -7.29
CA ASP A 16 -4.03 6.42 -6.22
C ASP A 16 -4.09 5.42 -5.06
N GLU A 17 -3.90 4.12 -5.34
CA GLU A 17 -3.73 3.07 -4.33
C GLU A 17 -2.35 3.11 -3.62
N GLY A 18 -1.43 3.95 -4.07
CA GLY A 18 -0.08 4.09 -3.53
C GLY A 18 0.92 3.05 -4.06
N LEU A 19 0.62 2.38 -5.17
CA LEU A 19 1.50 1.37 -5.77
C LEU A 19 2.64 2.00 -6.59
N ARG A 20 3.76 1.28 -6.71
CA ARG A 20 4.88 1.68 -7.58
C ARG A 20 4.57 1.29 -9.03
N VAL A 21 3.99 2.22 -9.78
CA VAL A 21 3.51 2.01 -11.15
C VAL A 21 4.53 2.45 -12.20
N VAL A 22 4.81 1.57 -13.15
CA VAL A 22 5.55 1.81 -14.39
C VAL A 22 4.61 1.65 -15.58
N GLU A 23 4.69 2.55 -16.56
CA GLU A 23 3.94 2.43 -17.81
C GLU A 23 4.85 1.85 -18.90
N PHE A 24 4.47 0.72 -19.48
CA PHE A 24 5.20 0.16 -20.62
C PHE A 24 4.97 1.03 -21.87
N PRO A 25 5.96 1.19 -22.77
CA PRO A 25 5.77 1.95 -23.99
C PRO A 25 4.52 1.52 -24.79
N ASP A 26 3.72 2.52 -25.17
CA ASP A 26 2.49 2.39 -25.95
C ASP A 26 1.40 1.51 -25.31
N TRP A 27 1.43 1.29 -23.98
CA TRP A 27 0.47 0.42 -23.30
C TRP A 27 -1.00 0.79 -23.57
N ARG A 28 -1.31 2.08 -23.74
CA ARG A 28 -2.67 2.58 -24.01
C ARG A 28 -3.25 2.09 -25.33
N GLU A 29 -2.40 1.82 -26.32
CA GLU A 29 -2.79 1.36 -27.66
C GLU A 29 -2.50 -0.14 -27.85
N ARG A 30 -2.00 -0.82 -26.80
CA ARG A 30 -1.62 -2.23 -26.85
C ARG A 30 -2.78 -3.11 -26.43
N GLY A 31 -3.08 -4.13 -27.23
CA GLY A 31 -4.10 -5.14 -26.98
C GLY A 31 -4.55 -5.84 -28.26
N HIS A 32 -5.56 -6.72 -28.15
CA HIS A 32 -6.12 -7.52 -29.26
C HIS A 32 -7.55 -7.15 -29.61
N GLY A 33 -7.89 -5.91 -29.31
CA GLY A 33 -9.23 -5.37 -29.40
C GLY A 33 -9.69 -4.83 -28.07
N ASP A 34 -10.91 -4.29 -28.11
CA ASP A 34 -11.47 -3.58 -26.99
C ASP A 34 -12.18 -4.53 -26.03
N PHE A 35 -12.13 -4.19 -24.74
CA PHE A 35 -12.91 -4.86 -23.72
C PHE A 35 -14.42 -4.64 -23.91
N GLY A 36 -15.20 -5.66 -23.55
CA GLY A 36 -16.63 -5.51 -23.29
C GLY A 36 -16.88 -4.91 -21.91
N GLU A 37 -17.87 -5.45 -21.19
CA GLU A 37 -17.94 -5.25 -19.74
C GLU A 37 -16.79 -6.00 -19.06
N ILE A 38 -15.95 -5.29 -18.30
CA ILE A 38 -14.95 -5.91 -17.44
C ILE A 38 -15.66 -6.47 -16.21
N TRP A 39 -15.78 -7.79 -16.20
CA TRP A 39 -16.30 -8.56 -15.09
C TRP A 39 -15.38 -8.43 -13.87
N GLY A 40 -14.06 -8.62 -14.03
CA GLY A 40 -13.14 -8.70 -12.89
C GLY A 40 -11.71 -9.01 -13.28
N ILE A 41 -11.04 -9.85 -12.48
CA ILE A 41 -9.59 -10.08 -12.55
C ILE A 41 -9.29 -11.58 -12.56
N VAL A 42 -8.33 -12.00 -13.38
CA VAL A 42 -7.70 -13.32 -13.29
C VAL A 42 -6.26 -13.17 -12.82
N ALA A 43 -5.94 -13.83 -11.72
CA ALA A 43 -4.63 -13.86 -11.09
C ALA A 43 -3.77 -15.00 -11.64
N HIS A 44 -2.56 -14.69 -12.09
CA HIS A 44 -1.56 -15.62 -12.63
C HIS A 44 -0.24 -15.53 -11.86
N HIS A 45 0.65 -16.48 -12.15
CA HIS A 45 2.09 -16.33 -11.99
C HIS A 45 2.75 -16.73 -13.31
N THR A 46 3.89 -16.13 -13.61
CA THR A 46 4.56 -16.30 -14.92
C THR A 46 5.26 -17.65 -15.08
N GLY A 47 5.51 -18.36 -13.98
CA GLY A 47 6.31 -19.58 -13.94
C GLY A 47 7.80 -19.32 -13.71
N GLY A 48 8.21 -18.06 -13.59
CA GLY A 48 9.59 -17.64 -13.37
C GLY A 48 9.70 -16.44 -12.43
N SER A 49 10.64 -16.51 -11.49
CA SER A 49 10.85 -15.50 -10.44
C SER A 49 11.25 -14.12 -10.95
N THR A 50 11.73 -14.02 -12.20
CA THR A 50 12.30 -12.79 -12.78
C THR A 50 11.79 -12.50 -14.18
N THR A 51 10.63 -13.06 -14.58
CA THR A 51 10.02 -12.78 -15.88
C THR A 51 9.87 -11.26 -16.09
N PRO A 52 10.44 -10.67 -17.15
CA PRO A 52 10.39 -9.24 -17.36
C PRO A 52 9.06 -8.81 -17.99
N PRO A 53 8.62 -7.55 -17.80
CA PRO A 53 7.40 -7.04 -18.41
C PRO A 53 7.44 -7.04 -19.95
N SER A 54 8.63 -7.05 -20.56
CA SER A 54 8.77 -7.16 -22.02
C SER A 54 8.29 -8.51 -22.55
N GLU A 55 8.44 -9.59 -21.79
CA GLU A 55 7.91 -10.90 -22.18
C GLU A 55 6.38 -10.89 -22.17
N ILE A 56 5.79 -10.21 -21.17
CA ILE A 56 4.35 -10.01 -21.12
C ILE A 56 3.88 -9.14 -22.29
N ALA A 57 4.60 -8.07 -22.61
CA ALA A 57 4.21 -7.11 -23.66
C ALA A 57 4.33 -7.66 -25.09
N TYR A 58 5.39 -8.41 -25.36
CA TYR A 58 5.71 -8.91 -26.70
C TYR A 58 5.28 -10.36 -26.91
N GLY A 59 5.03 -11.09 -25.83
CA GLY A 59 4.63 -12.49 -25.86
C GLY A 59 5.80 -13.46 -25.96
N LEU A 60 5.43 -14.69 -26.28
CA LEU A 60 6.32 -15.83 -26.49
C LEU A 60 6.33 -16.20 -27.98
N PRO A 61 7.32 -16.99 -28.45
CA PRO A 61 7.36 -17.43 -29.85
C PRO A 61 6.08 -18.14 -30.33
N THR A 62 5.33 -18.75 -29.42
CA THR A 62 4.10 -19.49 -29.71
C THR A 62 2.81 -18.72 -29.40
N LEU A 63 2.91 -17.53 -28.81
CA LEU A 63 1.77 -16.72 -28.41
C LEU A 63 2.15 -15.25 -28.43
N ALA A 64 1.57 -14.49 -29.37
CA ALA A 64 1.78 -13.06 -29.43
C ALA A 64 1.37 -12.39 -28.10
N GLY A 65 2.03 -11.29 -27.73
CA GLY A 65 1.61 -10.47 -26.60
C GLY A 65 0.67 -9.32 -27.01
N PRO A 66 0.07 -8.62 -26.04
CA PRO A 66 0.17 -8.84 -24.59
C PRO A 66 -0.38 -10.16 -24.05
N LEU A 67 0.35 -10.73 -23.09
CA LEU A 67 -0.06 -11.91 -22.31
C LEU A 67 -0.86 -11.55 -21.06
N SER A 68 -0.86 -10.27 -20.65
CA SER A 68 -1.74 -9.73 -19.62
C SER A 68 -1.71 -8.19 -19.70
N GLN A 69 -2.64 -7.54 -19.00
CA GLN A 69 -2.66 -6.08 -18.86
C GLN A 69 -1.60 -5.60 -17.87
N LEU A 70 -1.32 -6.39 -16.82
CA LEU A 70 -0.42 -6.03 -15.73
C LEU A 70 0.66 -7.08 -15.54
N HIS A 71 1.89 -6.61 -15.36
CA HIS A 71 3.02 -7.38 -14.84
C HIS A 71 3.32 -6.94 -13.41
N LEU A 72 3.66 -7.89 -12.54
CA LEU A 72 3.99 -7.64 -11.14
C LEU A 72 5.34 -8.26 -10.75
N ALA A 73 6.34 -7.43 -10.50
CA ALA A 73 7.67 -7.88 -10.07
C ALA A 73 7.71 -8.28 -8.58
N GLN A 74 8.72 -9.08 -8.19
CA GLN A 74 8.91 -9.53 -6.81
C GLN A 74 9.10 -8.41 -5.79
N ASP A 75 9.57 -7.23 -6.22
CA ASP A 75 9.76 -6.07 -5.37
C ASP A 75 8.48 -5.24 -5.17
N GLY A 76 7.36 -5.65 -5.77
CA GLY A 76 6.07 -4.92 -5.75
C GLY A 76 5.91 -3.88 -6.86
N THR A 77 6.84 -3.78 -7.82
CA THR A 77 6.66 -2.92 -9.00
C THR A 77 5.57 -3.46 -9.90
N VAL A 78 4.59 -2.61 -10.22
CA VAL A 78 3.51 -2.92 -11.15
C VAL A 78 3.81 -2.25 -12.48
N THR A 79 3.94 -3.02 -13.55
CA THR A 79 4.06 -2.47 -14.91
C THR A 79 2.73 -2.61 -15.63
N VAL A 80 2.16 -1.50 -16.07
CA VAL A 80 0.98 -1.48 -16.96
C VAL A 80 1.45 -1.74 -18.38
N VAL A 81 1.05 -2.88 -18.92
CA VAL A 81 1.54 -3.41 -20.20
C VAL A 81 0.57 -3.10 -21.33
N ALA A 82 -0.73 -3.24 -21.10
CA ALA A 82 -1.77 -3.09 -22.11
C ALA A 82 -3.06 -2.52 -21.52
N ALA A 83 -3.74 -1.67 -22.29
CA ALA A 83 -5.10 -1.25 -22.01
C ALA A 83 -6.09 -2.25 -22.61
N GLY A 84 -5.90 -2.69 -23.85
CA GLY A 84 -6.83 -3.59 -24.53
C GLY A 84 -6.75 -5.04 -24.03
N VAL A 85 -7.53 -5.91 -24.68
CA VAL A 85 -7.60 -7.35 -24.40
C VAL A 85 -6.22 -8.01 -24.55
N ALA A 86 -5.91 -8.94 -23.65
CA ALA A 86 -4.67 -9.73 -23.62
C ALA A 86 -4.99 -11.23 -23.63
N TRP A 87 -4.11 -12.07 -24.16
CA TRP A 87 -4.33 -13.52 -24.21
C TRP A 87 -3.83 -14.22 -22.95
N HIS A 88 -4.59 -14.08 -21.86
CA HIS A 88 -4.16 -14.54 -20.53
C HIS A 88 -4.96 -15.73 -19.99
N ALA A 89 -6.27 -15.83 -20.26
CA ALA A 89 -7.16 -16.79 -19.60
C ALA A 89 -7.38 -18.09 -20.41
N GLY A 90 -7.39 -18.01 -21.74
CA GLY A 90 -7.67 -19.17 -22.61
C GLY A 90 -9.01 -19.87 -22.28
N ALA A 91 -9.07 -21.18 -22.53
CA ALA A 91 -10.26 -22.00 -22.30
C ALA A 91 -10.53 -22.26 -20.80
N GLY A 92 -11.76 -22.05 -20.36
CA GLY A 92 -12.14 -22.20 -18.96
C GLY A 92 -13.61 -21.89 -18.73
N SER A 93 -14.01 -21.92 -17.47
CA SER A 93 -15.38 -21.60 -17.06
C SER A 93 -15.41 -21.14 -15.62
N TRP A 94 -16.16 -20.08 -15.35
CA TRP A 94 -16.45 -19.58 -14.01
C TRP A 94 -17.83 -18.91 -14.00
N PRO A 95 -18.63 -19.04 -12.93
CA PRO A 95 -19.94 -18.40 -12.86
C PRO A 95 -19.88 -16.89 -13.13
N GLY A 96 -20.71 -16.43 -14.08
CA GLY A 96 -20.78 -15.02 -14.47
C GLY A 96 -19.82 -14.59 -15.58
N LEU A 97 -18.95 -15.49 -16.07
CA LEU A 97 -18.11 -15.27 -17.25
C LEU A 97 -18.57 -16.14 -18.42
N PRO A 98 -18.49 -15.66 -19.68
CA PRO A 98 -18.76 -16.50 -20.84
C PRO A 98 -17.68 -17.57 -20.99
N GLU A 99 -18.11 -18.82 -21.17
CA GLU A 99 -17.24 -19.97 -21.32
C GLU A 99 -16.18 -19.76 -22.43
N ASP A 100 -14.93 -20.12 -22.14
CA ASP A 100 -13.77 -20.00 -23.03
C ASP A 100 -13.47 -18.59 -23.55
N ASN A 101 -14.06 -17.54 -22.97
CA ASN A 101 -13.95 -16.17 -23.47
C ASN A 101 -13.60 -15.12 -22.40
N ALA A 102 -12.99 -15.51 -21.28
CA ALA A 102 -12.68 -14.57 -20.19
C ALA A 102 -11.74 -13.42 -20.60
N ASN A 103 -10.87 -13.59 -21.60
CA ASN A 103 -9.95 -12.54 -22.08
C ASN A 103 -10.65 -11.19 -22.37
N PHE A 104 -11.88 -11.21 -22.88
CA PHE A 104 -12.65 -10.01 -23.24
C PHE A 104 -13.41 -9.38 -22.06
N HIS A 105 -13.30 -9.97 -20.87
CA HIS A 105 -14.08 -9.63 -19.69
C HIS A 105 -13.24 -9.51 -18.41
N THR A 106 -11.94 -9.80 -18.47
CA THR A 106 -11.09 -9.77 -17.27
C THR A 106 -9.76 -9.09 -17.52
N ILE A 107 -9.29 -8.40 -16.49
CA ILE A 107 -7.92 -7.91 -16.42
C ILE A 107 -7.02 -9.04 -15.91
N GLY A 108 -6.00 -9.41 -16.67
CA GLY A 108 -4.98 -10.37 -16.29
C GLY A 108 -3.83 -9.70 -15.53
N ILE A 109 -3.35 -10.37 -14.48
CA ILE A 109 -2.14 -9.98 -13.73
C ILE A 109 -1.14 -11.12 -13.77
N GLU A 110 0.03 -10.88 -14.36
CA GLU A 110 1.13 -11.81 -14.45
C GLU A 110 2.21 -11.45 -13.45
N ALA A 111 2.25 -12.16 -12.32
CA ALA A 111 3.25 -11.94 -11.28
C ALA A 111 4.50 -12.79 -11.52
N ALA A 112 5.67 -12.15 -11.54
CA ALA A 112 6.97 -12.82 -11.65
C ALA A 112 7.23 -13.67 -10.41
N ASN A 113 6.82 -14.94 -10.48
CA ASN A 113 6.90 -15.93 -9.41
C ASN A 113 6.89 -17.32 -10.05
N ASN A 114 7.61 -18.29 -9.48
CA ASN A 114 7.60 -19.68 -9.98
C ASN A 114 6.44 -20.54 -9.44
N GLY A 115 5.61 -19.96 -8.57
CA GLY A 115 4.41 -20.57 -8.00
C GLY A 115 4.64 -21.44 -6.76
N THR A 116 5.88 -21.72 -6.36
CA THR A 116 6.23 -22.55 -5.18
C THR A 116 7.21 -21.89 -4.21
N GLU A 117 7.90 -20.82 -4.61
CA GLU A 117 8.90 -20.12 -3.79
C GLU A 117 8.32 -19.28 -2.64
N GLY A 118 6.99 -19.25 -2.52
CA GLY A 118 6.29 -18.31 -1.67
C GLY A 118 6.13 -16.94 -2.34
N TRP A 119 5.36 -16.07 -1.71
CA TRP A 119 5.07 -14.73 -2.20
C TRP A 119 5.80 -13.72 -1.33
N PRO A 120 6.81 -12.98 -1.85
CA PRO A 120 7.45 -11.90 -1.10
C PRO A 120 6.42 -10.88 -0.62
N ASP A 121 6.56 -10.37 0.60
CA ASP A 121 5.59 -9.45 1.22
C ASP A 121 5.26 -8.26 0.32
N ALA A 122 6.27 -7.65 -0.31
CA ALA A 122 6.07 -6.52 -1.22
C ALA A 122 5.31 -6.90 -2.50
N GLN A 123 5.54 -8.11 -3.03
CA GLN A 123 4.80 -8.61 -4.19
C GLN A 123 3.35 -8.91 -3.82
N TYR A 124 3.13 -9.62 -2.71
CA TYR A 124 1.80 -9.99 -2.25
C TYR A 124 0.95 -8.76 -1.90
N ASP A 125 1.50 -7.82 -1.14
CA ASP A 125 0.81 -6.56 -0.78
C ASP A 125 0.41 -5.76 -2.02
N ALA A 126 1.32 -5.65 -3.00
CA ALA A 126 1.02 -5.01 -4.28
C ALA A 126 -0.04 -5.78 -5.07
N TYR A 127 -0.03 -7.11 -5.06
CA TYR A 127 -1.05 -7.93 -5.74
C TYR A 127 -2.45 -7.68 -5.16
N VAL A 128 -2.57 -7.71 -3.83
CA VAL A 128 -3.82 -7.39 -3.12
C VAL A 128 -4.25 -5.95 -3.44
N GLY A 129 -3.31 -5.00 -3.45
CA GLY A 129 -3.55 -3.59 -3.79
C GLY A 129 -4.07 -3.39 -5.21
N ILE A 130 -3.46 -4.04 -6.20
CA ILE A 130 -3.92 -4.01 -7.60
C ILE A 130 -5.39 -4.44 -7.66
N CYS A 131 -5.69 -5.60 -7.08
CA CYS A 131 -7.03 -6.18 -7.12
C CYS A 131 -8.06 -5.26 -6.44
N ALA A 132 -7.75 -4.74 -5.25
CA ALA A 132 -8.62 -3.84 -4.52
C ALA A 132 -8.90 -2.53 -5.28
N ALA A 133 -7.86 -1.94 -5.88
CA ALA A 133 -7.98 -0.68 -6.62
C ALA A 133 -8.85 -0.83 -7.88
N VAL A 134 -8.58 -1.85 -8.68
CA VAL A 134 -9.33 -2.17 -9.89
C VAL A 134 -10.79 -2.47 -9.57
N LEU A 135 -11.06 -3.33 -8.57
CA LEU A 135 -12.43 -3.69 -8.23
C LEU A 135 -13.23 -2.53 -7.63
N ARG A 136 -12.60 -1.65 -6.81
CA ARG A 136 -13.26 -0.41 -6.36
C ARG A 136 -13.62 0.49 -7.53
N LYS A 137 -12.72 0.63 -8.52
CA LYS A 137 -13.01 1.42 -9.73
C LYS A 137 -14.19 0.86 -10.53
N LEU A 138 -14.29 -0.46 -10.63
CA LEU A 138 -15.37 -1.15 -11.34
C LEU A 138 -16.67 -1.23 -10.52
N GLY A 139 -16.63 -0.99 -9.21
CA GLY A 139 -17.78 -1.15 -8.32
C GLY A 139 -18.15 -2.62 -8.08
N HIS A 140 -17.15 -3.49 -8.00
CA HIS A 140 -17.31 -4.93 -7.79
C HIS A 140 -16.67 -5.40 -6.48
N GLY A 141 -17.09 -6.55 -5.96
CA GLY A 141 -16.52 -7.16 -4.76
C GLY A 141 -15.34 -8.08 -5.07
N ALA A 142 -14.64 -8.51 -4.02
CA ALA A 142 -13.50 -9.41 -4.11
C ALA A 142 -13.86 -10.80 -4.69
N ASP A 143 -15.15 -11.17 -4.74
CA ASP A 143 -15.66 -12.35 -5.43
C ASP A 143 -15.35 -12.36 -6.94
N ARG A 144 -14.98 -11.20 -7.49
CA ARG A 144 -14.57 -11.04 -8.89
C ARG A 144 -13.05 -11.10 -9.11
N VAL A 145 -12.31 -11.70 -8.16
CA VAL A 145 -10.92 -12.13 -8.35
C VAL A 145 -10.86 -13.64 -8.34
N ILE A 146 -10.40 -14.23 -9.43
CA ILE A 146 -10.22 -15.68 -9.55
C ILE A 146 -8.78 -16.01 -9.94
N GLY A 147 -8.28 -17.14 -9.49
CA GLY A 147 -7.02 -17.69 -9.98
C GLY A 147 -7.22 -18.32 -11.34
N HIS A 148 -6.18 -18.32 -12.18
CA HIS A 148 -6.25 -19.03 -13.46
C HIS A 148 -6.54 -20.53 -13.29
N LYS A 149 -6.10 -21.14 -12.18
CA LYS A 149 -6.44 -22.50 -11.77
C LYS A 149 -7.93 -22.71 -11.49
N GLU A 150 -8.64 -21.68 -11.05
CA GLU A 150 -10.09 -21.75 -10.82
C GLU A 150 -10.85 -21.65 -12.15
N TRP A 151 -10.35 -20.83 -13.09
CA TRP A 151 -10.91 -20.66 -14.44
C TRP A 151 -10.62 -21.86 -15.36
N ALA A 152 -9.34 -22.15 -15.57
CA ALA A 152 -8.82 -23.07 -16.58
C ALA A 152 -8.27 -24.37 -15.98
N GLY A 153 -8.10 -24.49 -14.67
CA GLY A 153 -7.67 -25.75 -14.04
C GLY A 153 -8.55 -26.94 -14.40
N PRO A 154 -9.89 -26.84 -14.33
CA PRO A 154 -10.78 -27.94 -14.69
C PRO A 154 -10.68 -28.41 -16.16
N LYS A 155 -10.42 -27.48 -17.09
CA LYS A 155 -10.39 -27.78 -18.54
C LYS A 155 -8.99 -28.06 -19.09
N GLN A 156 -7.99 -27.34 -18.60
CA GLN A 156 -6.64 -27.31 -19.15
C GLN A 156 -5.57 -27.79 -18.16
N GLY A 157 -5.90 -28.00 -16.88
CA GLY A 157 -4.91 -28.34 -15.85
C GLY A 157 -3.99 -27.18 -15.45
N LYS A 158 -4.39 -25.93 -15.74
CA LYS A 158 -3.68 -24.74 -15.24
C LYS A 158 -3.70 -24.73 -13.71
N TRP A 159 -2.56 -24.36 -13.12
CA TRP A 159 -2.38 -24.40 -11.66
C TRP A 159 -1.93 -23.04 -11.10
N ASP A 160 -1.63 -22.06 -11.94
CA ASP A 160 -1.32 -20.69 -11.55
C ASP A 160 -2.54 -19.97 -10.92
N PRO A 161 -2.39 -19.12 -9.88
CA PRO A 161 -1.17 -18.55 -9.29
C PRO A 161 -0.53 -19.47 -8.23
N GLY A 162 -0.53 -20.77 -8.47
CA GLY A 162 0.31 -21.73 -7.78
C GLY A 162 -0.19 -22.04 -6.39
N ALA A 163 0.73 -22.06 -5.43
CA ALA A 163 0.45 -22.35 -4.03
C ALA A 163 -0.40 -21.28 -3.31
N MET A 164 -0.73 -20.16 -3.96
CA MET A 164 -1.60 -19.13 -3.37
C MET A 164 -2.99 -19.69 -3.06
N ASP A 165 -3.43 -19.57 -1.81
CA ASP A 165 -4.80 -19.85 -1.40
C ASP A 165 -5.71 -18.71 -1.87
N MET A 166 -6.62 -19.01 -2.79
CA MET A 166 -7.45 -17.97 -3.42
C MET A 166 -8.56 -17.45 -2.51
N ASP A 167 -9.00 -18.23 -1.52
CA ASP A 167 -10.02 -17.78 -0.56
C ASP A 167 -9.41 -16.79 0.43
N SER A 168 -8.21 -17.09 0.93
CA SER A 168 -7.44 -16.17 1.78
C SER A 168 -7.06 -14.91 1.01
N PHE A 169 -6.61 -15.06 -0.25
CA PHE A 169 -6.29 -13.91 -1.10
C PHE A 169 -7.51 -13.00 -1.34
N ARG A 170 -8.68 -13.57 -1.66
CA ARG A 170 -9.92 -12.79 -1.79
C ARG A 170 -10.33 -12.10 -0.48
N ALA A 171 -10.10 -12.74 0.68
CA ALA A 171 -10.37 -12.13 1.98
C ALA A 171 -9.48 -10.91 2.23
N ASP A 172 -8.19 -10.99 1.90
CA ASP A 172 -7.24 -9.87 2.01
C ASP A 172 -7.61 -8.73 1.05
N VAL A 173 -8.03 -9.05 -0.18
CA VAL A 173 -8.55 -8.06 -1.14
C VAL A 173 -9.78 -7.37 -0.56
N ALA A 174 -10.74 -8.13 -0.03
CA ALA A 174 -11.94 -7.56 0.58
C ALA A 174 -11.61 -6.65 1.77
N GLU A 175 -10.63 -7.01 2.59
CA GLU A 175 -10.15 -6.17 3.69
C GLU A 175 -9.52 -4.88 3.16
N ARG A 176 -8.60 -4.97 2.20
CA ARG A 176 -7.96 -3.79 1.60
C ARG A 176 -8.97 -2.87 0.89
N MET A 177 -10.04 -3.44 0.33
CA MET A 177 -11.13 -2.68 -0.28
C MET A 177 -11.92 -1.81 0.71
N LYS A 178 -11.97 -2.15 2.00
CA LYS A 178 -12.59 -1.29 3.04
C LYS A 178 -11.84 0.03 3.22
N GLY A 179 -10.61 0.11 2.72
CA GLY A 179 -9.77 1.29 2.73
C GLY A 179 -9.02 1.46 4.05
N SER A 180 -8.00 2.33 4.02
CA SER A 180 -7.38 2.83 5.25
C SER A 180 -8.40 3.59 6.09
N VAL A 181 -8.22 3.63 7.42
CA VAL A 181 -9.04 4.46 8.34
C VAL A 181 -9.17 5.90 7.82
N LEU A 182 -8.13 6.41 7.16
CA LEU A 182 -8.13 7.73 6.51
C LEU A 182 -9.12 7.85 5.34
N MET A 183 -9.29 6.80 4.54
CA MET A 183 -10.22 6.79 3.39
C MET A 183 -11.68 6.61 3.81
N ALA A 184 -11.92 6.15 5.04
CA ALA A 184 -13.25 6.13 5.64
C ALA A 184 -13.70 7.52 6.15
N LEU A 185 -12.77 8.47 6.28
CA LEU A 185 -13.05 9.84 6.68
C LEU A 185 -13.49 10.67 5.47
N SER A 186 -14.48 11.53 5.66
CA SER A 186 -14.84 12.57 4.69
C SER A 186 -13.70 13.55 4.45
N ASP A 187 -13.71 14.25 3.33
CA ASP A 187 -12.71 15.29 3.00
C ASP A 187 -12.53 16.33 4.12
N ASN A 188 -13.59 16.66 4.85
CA ASN A 188 -13.53 17.58 5.98
C ASN A 188 -12.80 16.96 7.17
N GLU A 189 -13.12 15.70 7.51
CA GLU A 189 -12.47 14.96 8.59
C GLU A 189 -10.99 14.71 8.29
N GLN A 190 -10.64 14.42 7.04
CA GLN A 190 -9.24 14.30 6.61
C GLN A 190 -8.47 15.62 6.77
N ARG A 191 -9.06 16.76 6.38
CA ARG A 191 -8.46 18.09 6.57
C ARG A 191 -8.29 18.44 8.03
N GLU A 192 -9.29 18.14 8.86
CA GLU A 192 -9.24 18.38 10.30
C GLU A 192 -8.12 17.56 10.95
N LEU A 193 -8.00 16.27 10.58
CA LEU A 193 -6.92 15.42 11.07
C LEU A 193 -5.54 15.93 10.64
N LEU A 194 -5.40 16.38 9.39
CA LEU A 194 -4.16 16.98 8.88
C LEU A 194 -3.80 18.26 9.63
N ASP A 195 -4.78 19.11 9.93
CA ASP A 195 -4.56 20.35 10.68
C ASP A 195 -4.12 20.05 12.12
N LYS A 196 -4.74 19.08 12.79
CA LYS A 196 -4.32 18.60 14.11
C LYS A 196 -2.90 18.05 14.10
N LEU A 197 -2.54 17.24 13.11
CA LEU A 197 -1.18 16.70 12.97
C LEU A 197 -0.15 17.81 12.75
N ARG A 198 -0.46 18.79 11.90
CA ARG A 198 0.39 19.97 11.69
C ARG A 198 0.55 20.80 12.95
N ARG A 199 -0.54 20.97 13.72
CA ARG A 199 -0.50 21.69 14.99
C ARG A 199 0.38 20.99 16.02
N VAL A 200 0.20 19.67 16.20
CA VAL A 200 1.04 18.87 17.09
C VAL A 200 2.49 18.94 16.66
N HIS A 201 2.77 18.79 15.35
CA HIS A 201 4.12 18.94 14.82
C HIS A 201 4.69 20.32 15.16
N PHE A 202 3.95 21.40 14.91
CA PHE A 202 4.37 22.77 15.22
C PHE A 202 4.69 22.98 16.71
N GLU A 203 3.89 22.46 17.63
CA GLU A 203 4.17 22.57 19.06
C GLU A 203 5.43 21.77 19.45
N LEU A 204 5.64 20.61 18.84
CA LEU A 204 6.83 19.79 19.05
C LEU A 204 8.10 20.41 18.46
N THR A 205 8.03 21.11 17.33
CA THR A 205 9.23 21.53 16.57
C THR A 205 9.46 23.03 16.47
N TYR A 206 8.44 23.87 16.66
CA TYR A 206 8.52 25.31 16.35
C TYR A 206 7.95 26.27 17.40
N GLY A 207 7.08 25.84 18.32
CA GLY A 207 6.52 26.81 19.27
C GLY A 207 5.66 26.26 20.40
N PHE A 208 6.22 26.31 21.59
CA PHE A 208 5.60 26.17 22.89
C PHE A 208 5.83 27.46 23.71
N GLN A 209 4.75 28.00 24.28
CA GLN A 209 4.82 29.15 25.19
C GLN A 209 4.47 28.69 26.59
N SER A 210 5.27 29.12 27.58
CA SER A 210 5.00 28.85 28.99
C SER A 210 3.62 29.37 29.42
N ARG A 211 2.94 28.61 30.29
CA ARG A 211 1.65 29.01 30.92
C ARG A 211 1.81 29.64 32.30
N VAL A 212 3.04 29.75 32.79
CA VAL A 212 3.33 30.44 34.06
C VAL A 212 3.04 31.93 33.86
N ALA A 213 2.26 32.52 34.77
CA ALA A 213 1.97 33.95 34.74
C ALA A 213 3.28 34.76 34.67
N ASP A 214 3.32 35.76 33.79
CA ASP A 214 4.46 36.65 33.55
C ASP A 214 5.72 36.00 32.96
N SER A 215 5.64 34.75 32.47
CA SER A 215 6.75 34.09 31.78
C SER A 215 6.79 34.47 30.29
N GLU A 216 7.90 35.06 29.86
CA GLU A 216 8.17 35.35 28.43
C GLU A 216 8.84 34.17 27.69
N TYR A 217 9.06 33.04 28.36
CA TYR A 217 9.79 31.90 27.77
C TYR A 217 9.02 31.27 26.60
N ARG A 218 9.73 31.13 25.47
CA ARG A 218 9.27 30.49 24.25
C ARG A 218 10.34 29.55 23.73
N ASP A 219 9.98 28.30 23.49
CA ASP A 219 10.86 27.26 22.94
C ASP A 219 10.00 26.15 22.33
N THR A 220 10.55 25.03 21.91
CA THR A 220 9.78 23.81 21.60
C THR A 220 9.34 23.11 22.89
N VAL A 221 8.35 22.21 22.82
CA VAL A 221 7.99 21.35 23.98
C VAL A 221 9.22 20.58 24.48
N ALA A 222 10.04 20.04 23.56
CA ALA A 222 11.28 19.35 23.92
C ALA A 222 12.27 20.28 24.62
N GLY A 223 12.46 21.50 24.11
CA GLY A 223 13.33 22.53 24.70
C GLY A 223 12.87 22.93 26.10
N TYR A 224 11.56 23.13 26.31
CA TYR A 224 11.00 23.41 27.62
C TYR A 224 11.29 22.30 28.64
N VAL A 225 11.09 21.03 28.26
CA VAL A 225 11.35 19.88 29.16
C VAL A 225 12.83 19.82 29.55
N LEU A 226 13.74 19.96 28.57
CA LEU A 226 15.18 19.95 28.82
C LEU A 226 15.63 21.13 29.70
N ASN A 227 15.05 22.32 29.49
CA ASN A 227 15.35 23.49 30.31
C ASN A 227 14.83 23.34 31.75
N SER A 228 13.65 22.76 31.93
CA SER A 228 13.09 22.46 33.26
C SER A 228 13.97 21.47 34.02
N ASP A 229 14.36 20.38 33.38
CA ASP A 229 15.28 19.37 33.96
C ASP A 229 16.61 20.02 34.40
N ALA A 230 17.19 20.87 33.53
CA ALA A 230 18.40 21.60 33.87
C ALA A 230 18.20 22.59 35.03
N ALA A 231 17.02 23.22 35.15
CA ALA A 231 16.71 24.13 36.25
C ALA A 231 16.53 23.38 37.58
N ASP A 232 15.85 22.24 37.56
CA ASP A 232 15.66 21.37 38.73
C ASP A 232 17.01 20.86 39.24
N PHE A 233 17.88 20.38 38.34
CA PHE A 233 19.24 19.99 38.71
C PHE A 233 20.01 21.13 39.39
N ARG A 234 19.97 22.36 38.83
CA ARG A 234 20.64 23.52 39.44
C ARG A 234 20.08 23.88 40.81
N ASN A 235 18.77 23.74 41.01
CA ASN A 235 18.11 23.98 42.29
C ASN A 235 18.53 22.95 43.33
N GLU A 236 18.58 21.66 42.97
CA GLU A 236 19.08 20.61 43.86
C GLU A 236 20.52 20.87 44.30
N GLN A 237 21.41 21.27 43.37
CA GLN A 237 22.79 21.60 43.72
C GLN A 237 22.88 22.79 44.69
N ARG A 238 22.02 23.80 44.52
CA ARG A 238 21.95 24.96 45.44
C ARG A 238 21.46 24.55 46.82
N LEU A 239 20.44 23.71 46.91
CA LEU A 239 19.91 23.18 48.18
C LEU A 239 20.99 22.41 48.94
N LYS A 240 21.67 21.47 48.28
CA LYS A 240 22.80 20.72 48.88
C LYS A 240 23.91 21.65 49.38
N ALA A 241 24.24 22.70 48.62
CA ALA A 241 25.25 23.67 49.04
C ALA A 241 24.80 24.52 50.24
N LEU A 242 23.51 24.84 50.35
CA LEU A 242 22.94 25.54 51.50
C LEU A 242 22.92 24.67 52.75
N GLU A 243 22.53 23.39 52.62
CA GLU A 243 22.60 22.40 53.70
C GLU A 243 24.03 22.30 54.24
N LEU A 244 25.02 22.15 53.36
CA LEU A 244 26.43 22.08 53.77
C LEU A 244 26.91 23.35 54.49
N LYS A 245 26.43 24.53 54.08
CA LYS A 245 26.75 25.79 54.76
C LYS A 245 26.08 25.87 56.12
N LEU A 246 24.82 25.45 56.22
CA LEU A 246 24.08 25.42 57.48
C LEU A 246 24.76 24.48 58.48
N ASP A 247 25.14 23.28 58.05
CA ASP A 247 25.89 22.32 58.88
C ASP A 247 27.21 22.91 59.38
N ARG A 248 27.96 23.61 58.51
CA ARG A 248 29.20 24.29 58.92
C ARG A 248 28.97 25.38 59.97
N LEU A 249 27.89 26.15 59.84
CA LEU A 249 27.54 27.20 60.80
C LEU A 249 27.11 26.60 62.15
N LEU A 250 26.32 25.53 62.13
CA LEU A 250 25.89 24.82 63.33
C LEU A 250 27.08 24.20 64.08
N ASN A 251 27.97 23.49 63.37
CA ASN A 251 29.19 22.93 63.97
C ASN A 251 30.13 24.02 64.55
N ALA A 252 30.23 25.18 63.89
CA ALA A 252 31.04 26.30 64.39
C ALA A 252 30.42 26.99 65.63
N ALA A 253 29.10 26.89 65.81
CA ALA A 253 28.41 27.39 66.99
C ALA A 253 28.54 26.40 68.17
N GLU A 254 28.48 25.09 67.92
CA GLU A 254 28.65 24.06 68.94
C GLU A 254 30.09 23.98 69.47
N GLY A 255 31.10 24.21 68.62
CA GLY A 255 32.51 24.25 69.04
C GLY A 255 32.97 25.52 69.79
N LYS A 256 32.05 26.43 70.12
CA LYS A 256 32.31 27.68 70.87
C LYS A 256 31.70 27.70 72.28
N LEU A 257 31.12 26.58 72.73
CA LEU A 257 30.72 26.31 74.12
C LEU A 257 31.82 25.52 74.84
#